data_AF-J2RF74-F1
#
_entry.id   AF-J2RF74-F1
#
_cell.length_a   1.000
_cell.length_b   1.000
_cell.length_c   1.000
_cell.angle_alpha   90.00
_cell.angle_beta   90.00
_cell.angle_gamma   90.00
#
_symmetry.space_group_name_H-M   'P 1'
#
loop_
_entity.id
_entity.type
_entity.pdbx_description
1 polymer ?
#
loop_
_entity_poly.entity_id
_entity_poly.type
_entity_poly.pdbx_seq_one_letter_code
_entity_poly.pdbx_strand_id
1 'polypeptide(L)'
;MAKAPKKSPAPNGFEEAPQSSFEGAPLEGSVADWVKQLEADAEASGVETQRQIASKAGKHRKKVEIAASKSARGTSMGGSTDPKTRAAAGLNPVAGMDTTLEEAASLQAGTAVTA
;
A
#
# COMPACT_ATOMS: atom_id res chain seq x y z
N MET A 1 -51.71 -18.51 -48.10
CA MET A 1 -52.42 -17.46 -47.33
C MET A 1 -52.03 -17.55 -45.87
N ALA A 2 -51.68 -16.42 -45.26
CA ALA A 2 -50.87 -16.31 -44.03
C ALA A 2 -51.62 -16.71 -42.73
N LYS A 3 -50.87 -17.28 -41.79
CA LYS A 3 -51.30 -17.76 -40.47
C LYS A 3 -51.06 -16.64 -39.43
N ALA A 4 -52.06 -16.30 -38.62
CA ALA A 4 -52.02 -15.18 -37.68
C ALA A 4 -50.90 -15.31 -36.60
N PRO A 5 -50.30 -14.19 -36.13
CA PRO A 5 -49.20 -14.24 -35.17
C PRO A 5 -49.67 -14.53 -33.73
N LYS A 6 -49.02 -15.50 -33.08
CA LYS A 6 -49.18 -15.83 -31.65
C LYS A 6 -48.40 -14.87 -30.73
N LYS A 7 -48.63 -13.57 -30.81
CA LYS A 7 -47.99 -12.63 -29.88
C LYS A 7 -49.01 -11.67 -29.29
N SER A 8 -49.21 -11.79 -27.98
CA SER A 8 -50.01 -10.88 -27.16
C SER A 8 -49.54 -9.44 -27.36
N PRO A 9 -50.45 -8.45 -27.29
CA PRO A 9 -50.06 -7.05 -27.45
C PRO A 9 -49.07 -6.65 -26.35
N ALA A 10 -48.05 -5.89 -26.73
CA ALA A 10 -47.13 -5.28 -25.77
C ALA A 10 -47.93 -4.29 -24.89
N PRO A 11 -47.71 -4.28 -23.55
CA PRO A 11 -48.38 -3.31 -22.69
C PRO A 11 -47.90 -1.89 -23.05
N ASN A 12 -48.86 -1.01 -23.33
CA ASN A 12 -48.62 0.42 -23.57
C ASN A 12 -48.58 1.12 -22.21
N GLY A 13 -47.44 1.72 -21.85
CA GLY A 13 -47.32 2.62 -20.70
C GLY A 13 -46.41 2.11 -19.59
N PHE A 14 -46.14 2.97 -18.61
CA PHE A 14 -45.31 2.79 -17.41
C PHE A 14 -45.85 1.71 -16.44
N GLU A 15 -46.44 0.64 -16.97
CA GLU A 15 -46.96 -0.48 -16.21
C GLU A 15 -45.78 -1.35 -15.80
N GLU A 16 -45.33 -1.17 -14.57
CA GLU A 16 -44.38 -2.03 -13.90
C GLU A 16 -44.90 -3.47 -14.02
N ALA A 17 -44.14 -4.33 -14.71
CA ALA A 17 -44.47 -5.75 -14.84
C ALA A 17 -44.76 -6.32 -13.45
N PRO A 18 -45.73 -7.25 -13.29
CA PRO A 18 -46.13 -7.75 -11.98
C PRO A 18 -44.87 -8.21 -11.25
N GLN A 19 -44.61 -7.59 -10.08
CA GLN A 19 -43.45 -7.90 -9.28
C GLN A 19 -43.45 -9.42 -9.04
N SER A 20 -42.34 -10.08 -9.37
CA SER A 20 -42.21 -11.53 -9.16
C SER A 20 -42.49 -11.86 -7.70
N SER A 21 -43.16 -12.99 -7.45
CA SER A 21 -43.38 -13.48 -6.08
C SER A 21 -42.07 -13.47 -5.31
N PHE A 22 -42.11 -12.90 -4.10
CA PHE A 22 -40.96 -12.82 -3.21
C PHE A 22 -40.54 -14.23 -2.79
N GLU A 23 -39.54 -14.80 -3.48
CA GLU A 23 -38.85 -16.01 -3.06
C GLU A 23 -37.60 -15.61 -2.26
N GLY A 24 -37.72 -15.79 -0.94
CA GLY A 24 -36.62 -15.68 -0.01
C GLY A 24 -37.14 -16.05 1.36
N ALA A 25 -36.57 -17.09 1.98
CA ALA A 25 -36.80 -17.31 3.40
C ALA A 25 -36.27 -16.06 4.14
N PRO A 26 -37.08 -15.38 4.97
CA PRO A 26 -36.54 -14.34 5.83
C PRO A 26 -35.39 -14.96 6.62
N LEU A 27 -34.28 -14.24 6.76
CA LEU A 27 -33.20 -14.70 7.63
C LEU A 27 -33.77 -14.75 9.05
N GLU A 28 -34.21 -15.92 9.47
CA GLU A 28 -34.72 -16.15 10.82
C GLU A 28 -33.52 -16.15 11.76
N GLY A 29 -33.23 -14.97 12.31
CA GLY A 29 -32.15 -14.76 13.25
C GLY A 29 -32.32 -13.41 13.93
N SER A 30 -31.96 -13.34 15.21
CA SER A 30 -31.99 -12.08 15.95
C SER A 30 -30.87 -11.17 15.45
N VAL A 31 -31.09 -9.85 15.44
CA VAL A 31 -30.01 -8.86 15.24
C VAL A 31 -28.85 -9.11 16.21
N ALA A 32 -29.16 -9.64 17.40
CA ALA A 32 -28.16 -10.05 18.38
C ALA A 32 -27.21 -11.15 17.87
N ASP A 33 -27.71 -12.10 17.07
CA ASP A 33 -26.89 -13.17 16.49
C ASP A 33 -25.98 -12.63 15.39
N TRP A 34 -26.45 -11.64 14.62
CA TRP A 34 -25.62 -10.94 13.63
C TRP A 34 -24.53 -10.10 14.29
N VAL A 35 -24.84 -9.40 15.39
CA VAL A 35 -23.83 -8.65 16.15
C VAL A 35 -22.80 -9.60 16.76
N LYS A 36 -23.24 -10.73 17.31
CA LYS A 36 -22.35 -11.75 17.87
C LYS A 36 -21.46 -12.40 16.81
N GLN A 37 -21.99 -12.60 15.61
CA GLN A 37 -21.21 -13.06 14.47
C GLN A 37 -20.18 -12.00 14.03
N LEU A 38 -20.55 -10.72 14.00
CA LEU A 38 -19.65 -9.62 13.66
C LEU A 38 -18.51 -9.48 14.68
N GLU A 39 -18.81 -9.66 15.97
CA GLU A 39 -17.81 -9.66 17.05
C GLU A 39 -16.84 -10.85 16.91
N ALA A 40 -17.36 -12.05 16.61
CA ALA A 40 -16.53 -13.23 16.35
C ALA A 40 -15.64 -13.07 15.12
N ASP A 41 -16.12 -12.45 14.05
CA ASP A 41 -15.36 -12.21 12.82
C ASP A 41 -14.32 -11.09 13.00
N ALA A 42 -14.60 -10.10 13.85
CA ALA A 42 -13.66 -9.08 14.28
C ALA A 42 -12.54 -9.66 15.16
N GLU A 43 -12.86 -10.57 16.07
CA GLU A 43 -11.85 -11.30 16.85
C GLU A 43 -11.00 -12.20 15.94
N ALA A 44 -11.58 -12.86 14.94
CA ALA A 44 -10.84 -13.70 13.99
C ALA A 44 -9.92 -12.89 13.06
N SER A 45 -10.37 -11.70 12.61
CA SER A 45 -9.59 -10.81 11.73
C SER A 45 -8.56 -9.96 12.49
N GLY A 46 -8.69 -9.81 13.81
CA GLY A 46 -7.77 -9.04 14.65
C GLY A 46 -6.51 -9.80 15.11
N VAL A 47 -6.49 -11.15 15.03
CA VAL A 47 -5.36 -11.97 15.50
C VAL A 47 -4.32 -12.15 14.38
N GLU A 48 -3.79 -11.03 13.90
CA GLU A 48 -2.57 -11.09 13.11
C GLU A 48 -1.41 -11.35 14.08
N THR A 49 -0.92 -12.59 14.09
CA THR A 49 0.04 -13.06 15.10
C THR A 49 1.22 -12.09 15.25
N GLN A 50 1.69 -11.85 16.49
CA GLN A 50 2.82 -10.96 16.79
C GLN A 50 4.06 -11.24 15.91
N ARG A 51 4.26 -12.50 15.49
CA ARG A 51 5.30 -12.92 14.54
C ARG A 51 5.13 -12.29 13.16
N GLN A 52 3.91 -12.25 12.62
CA GLN A 52 3.63 -11.63 11.33
C GLN A 52 3.78 -10.10 11.38
N ILE A 53 3.33 -9.47 12.46
CA ILE A 53 3.51 -8.03 12.70
C ILE A 53 5.00 -7.68 12.75
N ALA A 54 5.79 -8.41 13.54
CA ALA A 54 7.24 -8.23 13.63
C ALA A 54 7.96 -8.47 12.29
N SER A 55 7.52 -9.47 11.52
CA SER A 55 8.10 -9.80 10.21
C SER A 55 7.83 -8.71 9.16
N LYS A 56 6.62 -8.16 9.16
CA LYS A 56 6.21 -7.07 8.26
C LYS A 56 6.91 -5.76 8.62
N ALA A 57 7.03 -5.46 9.92
CA ALA A 57 7.79 -4.32 10.43
C ALA A 57 9.30 -4.42 10.12
N GLY A 58 9.91 -5.60 10.26
CA GLY A 58 11.31 -5.83 9.90
C GLY A 58 11.58 -5.60 8.40
N LYS A 59 10.72 -6.13 7.53
CA LYS A 59 10.83 -5.94 6.08
C LYS A 59 10.63 -4.49 5.66
N HIS A 60 9.69 -3.78 6.30
CA HIS A 60 9.46 -2.37 6.04
C HIS A 60 10.67 -1.51 6.46
N ARG A 61 11.24 -1.73 7.64
CA ARG A 61 12.46 -1.03 8.09
C ARG A 61 13.60 -1.14 7.09
N LYS A 62 13.88 -2.35 6.59
CA LYS A 62 14.92 -2.58 5.58
C LYS A 62 14.63 -1.87 4.26
N LYS A 63 13.36 -1.82 3.83
CA LYS A 63 12.99 -1.09 2.60
C LYS A 63 13.16 0.42 2.74
N VAL A 64 12.77 0.98 3.89
CA VAL A 64 12.92 2.41 4.18
C VAL A 64 14.40 2.80 4.25
N GLU A 65 15.24 1.99 4.89
CA GLU A 65 16.70 2.25 4.98
C GLU A 65 17.38 2.23 3.60
N ILE A 66 17.03 1.27 2.75
CA ILE A 66 17.53 1.20 1.37
C ILE A 66 17.04 2.40 0.54
N ALA A 67 15.79 2.81 0.71
CA ALA A 67 15.22 3.97 0.02
C ALA A 67 15.86 5.29 0.49
N ALA A 68 16.12 5.45 1.79
CA ALA A 68 16.82 6.61 2.33
C ALA A 68 18.26 6.72 1.82
N SER A 69 18.89 5.58 1.54
CA SER A 69 20.27 5.53 1.01
C SER A 69 20.36 5.74 -0.51
N LYS A 70 19.24 5.93 -1.22
CA LYS A 70 19.19 6.08 -2.69
C LYS A 70 18.43 7.35 -3.10
N SER A 71 18.93 8.01 -4.14
CA SER A 71 18.24 9.11 -4.82
C SER A 71 17.01 8.61 -5.58
N ALA A 72 16.08 9.52 -5.92
CA ALA A 72 14.92 9.23 -6.77
C ALA A 72 15.30 8.63 -8.14
N ARG A 73 16.51 8.91 -8.64
CA ARG A 73 17.05 8.30 -9.88
C ARG A 73 17.78 6.96 -9.65
N GLY A 74 17.71 6.39 -8.45
CA GLY A 74 18.28 5.07 -8.12
C GLY A 74 19.77 5.07 -7.81
N THR A 75 20.46 6.21 -7.91
CA THR A 75 21.86 6.36 -7.53
C THR A 75 22.03 6.26 -6.01
N SER A 76 23.08 5.60 -5.54
CA SER A 76 23.41 5.54 -4.12
C SER A 76 23.82 6.93 -3.64
N MET A 77 23.29 7.41 -2.52
CA MET A 77 23.69 8.67 -1.89
C MET A 77 24.87 8.51 -0.92
N GLY A 78 25.26 7.25 -0.64
CA GLY A 78 26.23 6.91 0.39
C GLY A 78 25.60 6.99 1.78
N GLY A 79 25.58 5.86 2.50
CA GLY A 79 24.97 5.77 3.83
C GLY A 79 25.74 6.47 4.95
N SER A 80 26.85 7.14 4.63
CA SER A 80 27.63 7.96 5.57
C SER A 80 28.09 9.25 4.89
N THR A 81 28.26 10.29 5.71
CA THR A 81 28.86 11.58 5.36
C THR A 81 30.38 11.61 5.51
N ASP A 82 30.98 10.53 6.02
CA ASP A 82 32.42 10.46 6.22
C ASP A 82 33.14 10.29 4.88
N PRO A 83 34.09 11.18 4.52
CA PRO A 83 34.79 11.16 3.23
C PRO A 83 35.41 9.80 2.88
N LYS A 84 36.01 9.15 3.88
CA LYS A 84 36.67 7.86 3.72
C LYS A 84 35.71 6.72 3.42
N THR A 85 34.58 6.68 4.13
CA THR A 85 33.57 5.61 3.93
C THR A 85 32.88 5.75 2.58
N ARG A 86 32.70 7.00 2.13
CA ARG A 86 32.09 7.32 0.85
C ARG A 86 33.02 7.00 -0.33
N ALA A 87 34.29 7.38 -0.23
CA ALA A 87 35.32 7.00 -1.19
C ALA A 87 35.47 5.47 -1.30
N ALA A 88 35.43 4.76 -0.16
CA ALA A 88 35.45 3.28 -0.15
C ALA A 88 34.21 2.67 -0.84
N ALA A 89 33.08 3.37 -0.83
CA ALA A 89 31.87 3.00 -1.57
C ALA A 89 31.88 3.43 -3.05
N GLY A 90 33.00 3.98 -3.56
CA GLY A 90 33.14 4.45 -4.94
C GLY A 90 32.36 5.73 -5.25
N LEU A 91 31.95 6.48 -4.22
CA LEU A 91 31.26 7.75 -4.33
C LEU A 91 32.24 8.91 -4.08
N ASN A 92 31.96 10.09 -4.63
CA ASN A 92 32.75 11.30 -4.34
C ASN A 92 32.79 11.56 -2.83
N PRO A 93 33.96 11.87 -2.22
CA PRO A 93 34.12 11.98 -0.76
C PRO A 93 33.20 13.02 -0.12
N VAL A 94 32.84 14.08 -0.86
CA VAL A 94 31.86 15.10 -0.45
C VAL A 94 30.69 15.09 -1.44
N ALA A 95 29.45 15.08 -0.94
CA ALA A 95 28.27 15.10 -1.82
C ALA A 95 28.20 16.43 -2.57
N GLY A 96 27.97 16.38 -3.88
CA GLY A 96 27.74 17.58 -4.69
C GLY A 96 28.99 18.43 -4.93
N MET A 97 30.18 17.97 -4.52
CA MET A 97 31.46 18.60 -4.84
C MET A 97 32.39 17.63 -5.57
N ASP A 98 33.17 18.15 -6.51
CA ASP A 98 34.19 17.41 -7.26
C ASP A 98 35.54 17.52 -6.55
N THR A 99 35.65 16.92 -5.37
CA THR A 99 36.84 16.94 -4.51
C THR A 99 37.48 15.57 -4.39
N THR A 100 38.81 15.49 -4.28
CA THR A 100 39.52 14.22 -3.99
C THR A 100 39.55 13.92 -2.48
N LEU A 101 40.00 12.71 -2.09
CA LEU A 101 40.07 12.33 -0.67
C LEU A 101 41.08 13.21 0.09
N GLU A 102 42.18 13.57 -0.56
CA GLU A 102 43.24 14.44 -0.05
C GLU A 102 42.77 15.88 0.12
N GLU A 103 41.99 16.38 -0.85
CA GLU A 103 41.38 17.71 -0.78
C GLU A 103 40.27 17.78 0.27
N ALA A 104 39.42 16.75 0.35
CA ALA A 104 38.40 16.61 1.38
C ALA A 104 39.00 16.52 2.80
N ALA A 105 40.21 15.97 2.96
CA ALA A 105 40.92 15.97 4.23
C ALA A 105 41.48 17.35 4.60
N SER A 106 41.80 18.17 3.60
CA SER A 106 42.29 19.54 3.76
C SER A 106 41.15 20.53 4.06
N LEU A 107 39.94 20.22 3.58
CA LEU A 107 38.70 20.90 3.94
C LEU A 107 38.30 20.46 5.36
N GLN A 108 38.80 21.17 6.36
CA GLN A 108 38.56 20.88 7.77
C GLN A 108 37.04 20.70 8.02
N ALA A 109 36.64 19.55 8.57
CA ALA A 109 35.27 19.05 8.67
C ALA A 109 34.35 19.83 9.66
N GLY A 110 34.44 21.15 9.67
CA GLY A 110 33.68 22.04 10.54
C GLY A 110 33.02 23.14 9.72
N THR A 111 31.74 23.37 10.03
CA THR A 111 30.91 24.50 9.60
C THR A 111 30.39 24.47 8.16
N ALA A 112 29.29 23.75 7.92
CA ALA A 112 28.04 24.32 7.40
C ALA A 112 27.10 23.23 6.85
N VAL A 113 26.35 22.55 7.72
CA VAL A 113 24.96 22.13 7.44
C VAL A 113 24.20 22.12 8.76
N THR A 114 23.62 23.25 9.13
CA THR A 114 22.52 23.35 10.10
C THR A 114 21.35 24.02 9.39
N ALA A 115 20.45 23.20 8.85
CA ALA A 115 19.02 23.41 8.59
C ALA A 115 18.56 22.39 7.55
#